data_AF-A0A497JVV5-F1
#
_entry.id   AF-A0A497JVV5-F1
#
_cell.length_a   1.000
_cell.length_b   1.000
_cell.length_c   1.000
_cell.angle_alpha   90.00
_cell.angle_beta   90.00
_cell.angle_gamma   90.00
#
_symmetry.space_group_name_H-M   'P 1'
#
loop_
_entity.id
_entity.type
_entity.pdbx_description
1 polymer ?
#
loop_
_entity_poly.entity_id
_entity_poly.type
_entity_poly.pdbx_seq_one_letter_code
_entity_poly.pdbx_strand_id
1 'polypeptide(L)'
;MRVFLRFSVCDAPMGSAIQHAGPRIIRCQAASEVPFASLEIIRNGRVIRRLEPKKCILDLSFADEGSGDSDYYYVRLTRVDGEITWSSPVWVKT
;
A
#
# COMPACT_ATOMS: atom_id res chain seq x y z
N MET A 1 14.42 11.14 10.15
CA MET A 1 13.17 10.86 10.89
C MET A 1 12.47 9.68 10.21
N ARG A 2 11.82 8.76 10.94
CA ARG A 2 11.34 7.47 10.37
C ARG A 2 9.82 7.48 10.20
N VAL A 3 9.34 7.15 9.00
CA VAL A 3 7.91 6.86 8.77
C VAL A 3 7.60 5.47 9.35
N PHE A 4 6.54 5.37 10.16
CA PHE A 4 5.94 4.08 10.48
C PHE A 4 5.06 3.66 9.31
N LEU A 5 5.26 2.46 8.80
CA LEU A 5 4.48 1.90 7.70
C LEU A 5 4.21 0.42 7.97
N ARG A 6 2.93 0.06 7.96
CA ARG A 6 2.44 -1.31 7.87
C ARG A 6 1.57 -1.42 6.63
N PHE A 7 1.89 -2.39 5.79
CA PHE A 7 1.17 -2.69 4.58
C PHE A 7 0.94 -4.19 4.51
N SER A 8 -0.28 -4.60 4.19
CA SER A 8 -0.62 -6.00 4.00
C SER A 8 -1.63 -6.20 2.86
N VAL A 9 -1.58 -7.37 2.25
CA VAL A 9 -2.54 -7.84 1.25
C VAL A 9 -3.03 -9.20 1.67
N CYS A 10 -4.34 -9.36 1.82
CA CYS A 10 -4.97 -10.57 2.34
C CYS A 10 -4.34 -11.02 3.67
N ASP A 11 -4.17 -10.05 4.56
CA ASP A 11 -3.52 -10.17 5.88
C ASP A 11 -2.04 -10.62 5.86
N ALA A 12 -1.46 -10.87 4.69
CA ALA A 12 -0.03 -11.13 4.53
C ALA A 12 0.77 -9.81 4.56
N PRO A 13 1.80 -9.69 5.41
CA PRO A 13 2.57 -8.46 5.56
C PRO A 13 3.45 -8.17 4.34
N MET A 14 3.84 -6.90 4.17
CA MET A 14 4.82 -6.47 3.16
C MET A 14 6.05 -7.39 3.10
N GLY A 15 6.50 -7.71 1.90
CA GLY A 15 7.59 -8.66 1.65
C GLY A 15 7.15 -10.12 1.52
N SER A 16 5.86 -10.43 1.72
CA SER A 16 5.35 -11.81 1.60
C SER A 16 5.02 -12.19 0.16
N ALA A 17 5.18 -13.47 -0.17
CA ALA A 17 4.61 -14.10 -1.36
C ALA A 17 3.54 -15.11 -0.95
N ILE A 18 2.31 -14.95 -1.45
CA ILE A 18 1.15 -15.76 -1.06
C ILE A 18 0.42 -16.31 -2.28
N GLN A 19 -0.29 -17.42 -2.06
CA GLN A 19 -1.34 -17.89 -2.96
C GLN A 19 -2.69 -17.43 -2.41
N HIS A 20 -3.51 -16.80 -3.24
CA HIS A 20 -4.85 -16.37 -2.85
C HIS A 20 -5.75 -16.31 -4.09
N ALA A 21 -7.03 -16.66 -3.96
CA ALA A 21 -8.01 -16.55 -5.03
C ALA A 21 -9.09 -15.50 -4.67
N GLY A 22 -9.67 -14.84 -5.68
CA GLY A 22 -10.70 -13.81 -5.48
C GLY A 22 -10.18 -12.44 -5.02
N PRO A 23 -11.04 -11.56 -4.49
CA PRO A 23 -10.68 -10.18 -4.15
C PRO A 23 -9.53 -10.08 -3.14
N ARG A 24 -8.68 -9.06 -3.34
CA ARG A 24 -7.49 -8.75 -2.55
C ARG A 24 -7.83 -7.66 -1.55
N ILE A 25 -7.84 -8.01 -0.26
CA ILE A 25 -8.05 -7.02 0.81
C ILE A 25 -6.72 -6.38 1.14
N ILE A 26 -6.58 -5.09 0.83
CA ILE A 26 -5.35 -4.34 1.02
C ILE A 26 -5.52 -3.42 2.21
N ARG A 27 -4.60 -3.46 3.17
CA ARG A 27 -4.58 -2.60 4.35
C ARG A 27 -3.30 -1.78 4.39
N CYS A 28 -3.42 -0.51 4.73
CA CYS A 28 -2.29 0.41 4.92
C CYS A 28 -2.49 1.20 6.19
N GLN A 29 -1.51 1.12 7.09
CA GLN A 29 -1.40 1.95 8.28
C GLN A 29 -0.08 2.71 8.23
N ALA A 30 -0.14 4.02 8.35
CA ALA A 30 1.05 4.86 8.29
C ALA A 30 0.99 6.00 9.29
N ALA A 31 2.14 6.35 9.86
CA ALA A 31 2.29 7.51 10.72
C ALA A 31 3.63 8.23 10.46
N SER A 32 3.58 9.56 10.49
CA SER A 32 4.75 10.43 10.38
C SER A 32 4.51 11.71 11.18
N GLU A 33 5.57 12.44 11.57
CA GLU A 33 5.41 13.75 12.22
C GLU A 33 5.02 14.85 11.22
N VAL A 34 5.17 14.60 9.92
CA VAL A 34 4.77 15.50 8.85
C VAL A 34 3.60 14.89 8.06
N PRO A 35 2.59 15.69 7.66
CA PRO A 35 1.45 15.17 6.92
C PRO A 35 1.84 14.48 5.60
N PHE A 36 1.13 13.40 5.28
CA PHE A 36 1.21 12.79 3.96
C PHE A 36 0.45 13.64 2.93
N ALA A 37 1.17 14.11 1.91
CA ALA A 37 0.60 14.76 0.74
C ALA A 37 -0.17 13.75 -0.12
N SER A 38 0.39 12.56 -0.33
CA SER A 38 -0.26 11.50 -1.10
C SER A 38 0.04 10.09 -0.58
N LEU A 39 -0.93 9.21 -0.78
CA LEU A 39 -0.81 7.76 -0.67
C LEU A 39 -1.24 7.15 -1.99
N GLU A 40 -0.39 6.31 -2.56
CA GLU A 40 -0.63 5.62 -3.82
C GLU A 40 -0.46 4.13 -3.63
N ILE A 41 -1.48 3.35 -3.98
CA ILE A 41 -1.41 1.90 -4.06
C ILE A 41 -1.08 1.56 -5.49
N ILE A 42 0.00 0.79 -5.66
CA ILE A 42 0.49 0.37 -6.96
C ILE A 42 0.31 -1.14 -7.10
N ARG A 43 -0.33 -1.57 -8.20
CA ARG A 43 -0.43 -2.97 -8.66
C ARG A 43 0.31 -3.08 -9.99
N ASN A 44 1.28 -3.98 -10.08
CA ASN A 44 2.02 -4.24 -11.32
C ASN A 44 2.58 -2.97 -11.99
N GLY A 45 3.11 -2.05 -11.18
CA GLY A 45 3.66 -0.77 -11.64
C GLY A 45 2.64 0.31 -11.98
N ARG A 46 1.32 0.04 -11.88
CA ARG A 46 0.24 1.00 -12.13
C ARG A 46 -0.42 1.45 -10.84
N VAL A 47 -0.65 2.75 -10.69
CA VAL A 47 -1.41 3.30 -9.56
C VAL A 47 -2.88 2.91 -9.72
N ILE A 48 -3.38 2.06 -8.83
CA ILE A 48 -4.80 1.64 -8.82
C ILE A 48 -5.64 2.46 -7.84
N ARG A 49 -4.99 3.09 -6.86
CA ARG A 49 -5.65 4.00 -5.92
C ARG A 49 -4.70 5.12 -5.54
N ARG A 50 -5.20 6.35 -5.51
CA ARG A 50 -4.51 7.53 -4.99
C ARG A 50 -5.42 8.28 -4.03
N LEU A 51 -4.84 8.76 -2.93
CA LEU A 51 -5.49 9.60 -1.93
C LEU A 51 -4.57 10.76 -1.57
N GLU A 52 -5.14 11.91 -1.24
CA GLU A 52 -4.41 13.10 -0.80
C GLU A 52 -4.90 13.54 0.59
N PRO A 53 -4.55 12.77 1.64
CA PRO A 53 -5.22 12.89 2.94
C PRO A 53 -4.82 14.14 3.71
N LYS A 54 -3.61 14.69 3.49
CA LYS A 54 -3.06 15.83 4.26
C LYS A 54 -3.11 15.61 5.77
N LYS A 55 -2.85 14.37 6.21
CA LYS A 55 -2.87 13.91 7.61
C LYS A 55 -1.58 13.21 7.98
N CYS A 56 -1.21 13.27 9.25
CA CYS A 56 -0.04 12.60 9.81
C CYS A 56 -0.25 11.10 10.07
N ILE A 57 -1.51 10.67 10.25
CA ILE A 57 -1.89 9.28 10.53
C ILE A 57 -2.89 8.82 9.48
N LEU A 58 -2.65 7.63 8.93
CA LEU A 58 -3.49 6.96 7.96
C LEU A 58 -3.81 5.55 8.47
N ASP A 59 -5.08 5.17 8.38
CA ASP A 59 -5.55 3.79 8.54
C ASP A 59 -6.63 3.55 7.49
N LEU A 60 -6.34 2.67 6.53
CA LEU A 60 -7.14 2.49 5.32
C LEU A 60 -7.19 1.02 4.94
N SER A 61 -8.36 0.60 4.47
CA SER A 61 -8.60 -0.71 3.87
C SER A 61 -9.43 -0.57 2.60
N PHE A 62 -9.11 -1.33 1.55
CA PHE A 62 -9.92 -1.41 0.34
C PHE A 62 -9.75 -2.79 -0.32
N ALA A 63 -10.67 -3.13 -1.22
CA ALA A 63 -10.62 -4.34 -2.00
C ALA A 63 -10.18 -4.04 -3.44
N ASP A 64 -9.39 -4.93 -4.02
CA ASP A 64 -9.04 -4.94 -5.45
C ASP A 64 -9.35 -6.33 -6.03
N GLU A 65 -9.94 -6.42 -7.22
CA GLU A 65 -10.27 -7.72 -7.83
C GLU A 65 -9.03 -8.51 -8.29
N GLY A 66 -7.86 -7.85 -8.35
CA GLY A 66 -6.66 -8.40 -8.96
C GLY A 66 -6.71 -8.41 -10.48
N SER A 67 -5.65 -8.92 -11.10
CA SER A 67 -5.56 -9.14 -12.55
C SER A 67 -6.08 -10.51 -12.99
N GLY A 68 -6.33 -11.42 -12.04
CA GLY A 68 -6.67 -12.82 -12.31
C GLY A 68 -5.48 -13.76 -12.53
N ASP A 69 -4.24 -13.25 -12.45
CA ASP A 69 -3.01 -14.04 -12.52
C ASP A 69 -2.10 -13.73 -11.32
N SER A 70 -0.90 -13.20 -11.59
CA SER A 70 0.13 -12.90 -10.60
C SER A 70 0.26 -11.40 -10.46
N ASP A 71 -0.06 -10.90 -9.28
CA ASP A 71 0.02 -9.49 -8.95
C ASP A 71 1.08 -9.24 -7.90
N TYR A 72 1.71 -8.06 -7.94
CA TYR A 72 2.39 -7.52 -6.78
C TYR A 72 1.82 -6.15 -6.43
N TYR A 73 1.70 -5.92 -5.12
CA TYR A 73 1.17 -4.69 -4.57
C TYR A 73 2.20 -4.04 -3.66
N TYR A 74 2.32 -2.73 -3.74
CA TYR A 74 3.03 -1.95 -2.73
C TYR A 74 2.38 -0.58 -2.60
N VAL A 75 2.65 0.08 -1.47
CA VAL A 75 2.20 1.46 -1.24
C VAL A 75 3.37 2.41 -1.36
N ARG A 76 3.14 3.57 -1.98
CA ARG A 76 4.03 4.72 -1.99
C ARG A 76 3.38 5.87 -1.24
N LEU A 77 4.11 6.46 -0.32
CA LEU A 77 3.72 7.62 0.47
C LEU A 77 4.64 8.79 0.14
N THR A 78 4.05 9.96 -0.05
CA THR A 78 4.79 11.22 -0.19
C THR A 78 4.32 12.17 0.87
N ARG A 79 5.25 12.75 1.64
CA ARG A 79 4.98 13.79 2.63
C ARG A 79 4.90 15.16 1.97
N VAL A 80 4.28 16.12 2.67
CA VAL A 80 4.17 17.51 2.18
C VAL A 80 5.52 18.22 2.00
N ASP A 81 6.57 17.74 2.67
CA ASP A 81 7.94 18.22 2.51
C ASP A 81 8.73 17.49 1.41
N GLY A 82 8.06 16.61 0.65
CA GLY A 82 8.64 15.91 -0.49
C GLY A 82 9.34 14.60 -0.17
N GLU A 83 9.47 14.21 1.11
CA GLU A 83 10.03 12.90 1.44
C GLU A 83 9.12 11.77 0.93
N ILE A 84 9.73 10.75 0.32
CA ILE A 84 9.04 9.59 -0.26
C ILE A 84 9.44 8.33 0.51
N THR A 85 8.46 7.46 0.77
CA THR A 85 8.65 6.13 1.34
C THR A 85 7.76 5.13 0.62
N TRP A 86 8.23 3.89 0.46
CA TRP A 86 7.42 2.79 -0.07
C TRP A 86 7.58 1.54 0.76
N SER A 87 6.57 0.67 0.74
CA SER A 87 6.67 -0.66 1.33
C SER A 87 7.47 -1.61 0.44
N SER A 88 7.97 -2.70 1.01
CA SER A 88 8.25 -3.89 0.22
C SER A 88 6.95 -4.40 -0.44
N PRO A 89 7.03 -5.00 -1.63
CA PRO A 89 5.85 -5.54 -2.28
C PRO A 89 5.31 -6.79 -1.57
N VAL A 90 4.02 -7.04 -1.73
CA VAL A 90 3.38 -8.33 -1.46
C VAL A 90 3.04 -8.96 -2.80
N TRP A 91 3.53 -10.16 -3.05
CA TRP A 91 3.24 -10.93 -4.25
C TRP A 91 2.07 -11.86 -4.00
N VAL A 92 1.08 -11.82 -4.88
CA VAL A 92 -0.13 -12.65 -4.83
C VAL A 92 -0.22 -13.44 -6.12
N LYS A 93 -0.19 -14.77 -6.00
CA LYS A 93 -0.42 -15.68 -7.11
C LYS A 93 -1.81 -16.29 -6.97
N THR A 94 -2.57 -16.31 -8.06
CA THR A 94 -3.88 -16.98 -8.12
C THR A 94 -3.71 -18.49 -8.33
#